data_AF-A0A5N0UZ23-F1
#
_entry.id   AF-A0A5N0UZ23-F1
#
_cell.length_a   1.000
_cell.length_b   1.000
_cell.length_c   1.000
_cell.angle_alpha   90.00
_cell.angle_beta   90.00
_cell.angle_gamma   90.00
#
_symmetry.space_group_name_H-M   'P 1'
#
loop_
_entity.id
_entity.type
_entity.pdbx_description
1 polymer ?
#
loop_
_entity_poly.entity_id
_entity_poly.type
_entity_poly.pdbx_seq_one_letter_code
_entity_poly.pdbx_strand_id
1 'polypeptide(L)'
;MTTVIDSLPQEFRPVVVRLLAERDPVLLAALQAQEKPTLDQQEEVIDALGDAFTEHLGPGHEPTEEGVLIDNALGAFLTRWPAEDLASD
;
A
#
# COMPACT_ATOMS: atom_id res chain seq x y z
N MET A 1 -19.87 4.46 -2.39
CA MET A 1 -18.73 4.17 -3.27
C MET A 1 -17.53 4.08 -2.35
N THR A 2 -17.02 2.87 -2.18
CA THR A 2 -15.92 2.60 -1.25
C THR A 2 -14.67 2.50 -2.10
N THR A 3 -13.73 3.41 -1.87
CA THR A 3 -12.51 3.49 -2.67
C THR A 3 -11.54 2.39 -2.27
N VAL A 4 -10.45 2.21 -3.03
CA VAL A 4 -9.36 1.31 -2.63
C VAL A 4 -8.87 1.68 -1.22
N ILE A 5 -8.61 2.97 -0.98
CA ILE A 5 -8.16 3.43 0.35
C ILE A 5 -9.22 3.19 1.44
N ASP A 6 -10.51 3.39 1.15
CA ASP A 6 -11.58 3.13 2.13
C ASP A 6 -11.80 1.64 2.40
N SER A 7 -11.38 0.75 1.50
CA SER A 7 -11.46 -0.70 1.70
C SER A 7 -10.37 -1.26 2.61
N LEU A 8 -9.33 -0.47 2.94
CA LEU A 8 -8.27 -0.90 3.85
C LEU A 8 -8.73 -0.84 5.32
N PRO A 9 -8.14 -1.67 6.21
CA PRO A 9 -8.32 -1.55 7.65
C PRO A 9 -7.99 -0.14 8.16
N GLN A 10 -8.79 0.39 9.09
CA GLN A 10 -8.69 1.78 9.56
C GLN A 10 -7.30 2.14 10.11
N GLU A 11 -6.61 1.17 10.72
CA GLU A 11 -5.24 1.32 11.24
C GLU A 11 -4.19 1.54 10.14
N PHE A 12 -4.38 0.98 8.95
CA PHE A 12 -3.42 1.06 7.85
C PHE A 12 -3.69 2.23 6.89
N ARG A 13 -4.94 2.69 6.79
CA ARG A 13 -5.31 3.83 5.93
C ARG A 13 -4.40 5.05 6.10
N PRO A 14 -4.14 5.58 7.32
CA PRO A 14 -3.32 6.77 7.46
C PRO A 14 -1.88 6.54 7.02
N VAL A 15 -1.34 5.33 7.20
CA VAL A 15 0.02 4.97 6.79
C VAL A 15 0.13 4.94 5.28
N VAL A 16 -0.76 4.21 4.60
CA VAL A 16 -0.78 4.12 3.13
C VAL A 16 -0.98 5.50 2.51
N VAL A 17 -1.92 6.30 3.03
CA VAL A 17 -2.15 7.66 2.53
C VAL A 17 -0.93 8.54 2.72
N ARG A 18 -0.26 8.49 3.88
CA ARG A 18 0.94 9.29 4.13
C ARG A 18 2.05 8.92 3.16
N LEU A 19 2.38 7.64 3.08
CA LEU A 19 3.49 7.15 2.24
C LEU A 19 3.27 7.42 0.76
N LEU A 20 2.05 7.20 0.25
CA LEU A 20 1.72 7.50 -1.13
C LEU A 20 1.68 9.01 -1.38
N ALA A 21 1.18 9.83 -0.45
CA ALA A 21 1.23 11.29 -0.63
C ALA A 21 2.67 11.82 -0.73
N GLU A 22 3.61 11.19 -0.02
CA GLU A 22 5.03 11.56 -0.03
C GLU A 22 5.76 11.05 -1.28
N ARG A 23 5.47 9.83 -1.74
CA ARG A 23 6.19 9.15 -2.83
C ARG A 23 5.49 9.23 -4.19
N ASP A 24 4.19 8.97 -4.22
CA ASP A 24 3.40 8.97 -5.44
C ASP A 24 1.97 9.55 -5.23
N PRO A 25 1.83 10.89 -5.24
CA PRO A 25 0.54 11.53 -5.03
C PRO A 25 -0.44 11.29 -6.19
N VAL A 26 0.04 10.90 -7.37
CA VAL A 26 -0.81 10.58 -8.53
C VAL A 26 -1.48 9.22 -8.32
N LEU A 27 -0.71 8.23 -7.89
CA LEU A 27 -1.22 6.91 -7.49
C LEU A 27 -2.23 7.05 -6.35
N LEU A 28 -1.92 7.84 -5.32
CA LEU A 28 -2.86 8.10 -4.22
C LEU A 28 -4.21 8.63 -4.75
N ALA A 29 -4.18 9.63 -5.65
CA ALA A 29 -5.39 10.20 -6.21
C ALA A 29 -6.18 9.16 -7.02
N ALA A 30 -5.50 8.29 -7.78
CA ALA A 30 -6.14 7.21 -8.53
C ALA A 30 -6.82 6.20 -7.59
N LEU A 31 -6.13 5.74 -6.55
CA LEU A 31 -6.67 4.79 -5.56
C LEU A 31 -7.84 5.37 -4.74
N GLN A 32 -7.89 6.69 -4.60
CA GLN A 32 -9.02 7.41 -3.98
C GLN A 32 -10.20 7.64 -4.93
N ALA A 33 -10.03 7.41 -6.24
CA ALA A 33 -11.07 7.65 -7.25
C ALA A 33 -11.80 6.37 -7.70
N GLN A 34 -11.28 5.20 -7.34
CA GLN A 34 -11.77 3.91 -7.84
C GLN A 34 -12.02 2.90 -6.71
N GLU A 35 -12.84 1.89 -6.97
CA GLU A 35 -13.22 0.86 -5.99
C GLU A 35 -12.30 -0.36 -6.02
N LYS A 36 -11.52 -0.55 -7.10
CA LYS A 36 -10.58 -1.65 -7.32
C LYS A 36 -9.30 -1.13 -7.99
N PRO A 37 -8.10 -1.51 -7.52
CA PRO A 37 -6.84 -1.19 -8.19
C PRO A 37 -6.65 -2.01 -9.47
N THR A 38 -5.86 -1.48 -10.40
CA THR A 38 -5.31 -2.26 -11.51
C THR A 38 -4.08 -3.04 -11.04
N LEU A 39 -3.65 -4.02 -11.84
CA LEU A 39 -2.42 -4.76 -11.57
C LEU A 39 -1.19 -3.83 -11.52
N ASP A 40 -1.11 -2.90 -12.48
CA ASP A 40 -0.05 -1.89 -12.56
C ASP A 40 0.01 -1.03 -11.29
N GLN A 41 -1.15 -0.53 -10.82
CA GLN A 41 -1.22 0.25 -9.58
C GLN A 41 -0.89 -0.58 -8.33
N GLN A 42 -1.17 -1.88 -8.34
CA GLN A 42 -0.72 -2.77 -7.27
C GLN A 42 0.81 -2.85 -7.25
N GLU A 43 1.46 -3.00 -8.40
CA GLU A 43 2.92 -3.01 -8.50
C GLU A 43 3.51 -1.68 -8.00
N GLU A 44 2.91 -0.55 -8.35
CA GLU A 44 3.36 0.76 -7.85
C GLU A 44 3.15 0.91 -6.32
N VAL A 45 2.09 0.34 -5.74
CA VAL A 45 1.91 0.31 -4.28
C VAL A 45 2.99 -0.57 -3.62
N ILE A 46 3.32 -1.72 -4.21
CA ILE A 46 4.38 -2.61 -3.71
C ILE A 46 5.72 -1.86 -3.73
N ASP A 47 6.02 -1.14 -4.81
CA ASP A 47 7.25 -0.38 -4.94
C ASP A 47 7.31 0.75 -3.89
N ALA A 48 6.26 1.58 -3.80
CA ALA A 48 6.23 2.72 -2.90
C ALA A 48 6.30 2.33 -1.40
N LEU A 49 5.57 1.29 -0.99
CA LEU A 49 5.60 0.81 0.40
C LEU A 49 6.84 -0.04 0.67
N GLY A 50 7.35 -0.77 -0.33
CA GLY A 50 8.57 -1.55 -0.24
C GLY A 50 9.79 -0.64 -0.03
N ASP A 51 9.91 0.43 -0.80
CA ASP A 51 10.95 1.45 -0.63
C ASP A 51 10.88 2.06 0.79
N ALA A 52 9.68 2.49 1.21
CA ALA A 52 9.46 2.98 2.57
C ALA A 52 9.87 1.97 3.65
N PHE A 53 9.51 0.70 3.48
CA PHE A 53 9.89 -0.37 4.41
C PHE A 53 11.41 -0.48 4.54
N THR A 54 12.14 -0.41 3.42
CA THR A 54 13.60 -0.52 3.44
C THR A 54 14.29 0.63 4.19
N GLU A 55 13.71 1.84 4.17
CA GLU A 55 14.20 2.98 4.96
C GLU A 55 13.96 2.81 6.47
N HIS A 56 13.02 1.96 6.85
CA HIS A 56 12.67 1.65 8.23
C HIS A 56 13.32 0.36 8.76
N LEU A 57 14.33 -0.17 8.07
CA LEU A 57 15.18 -1.26 8.53
C LEU A 57 16.26 -0.76 9.48
N GLY A 58 16.23 -1.29 10.71
CA GLY A 58 17.23 -1.04 11.74
C GLY A 58 18.51 -1.87 11.57
N PRO A 59 19.45 -1.74 12.52
CA PRO A 59 20.67 -2.54 12.51
C PRO A 59 20.32 -4.03 12.52
N GLY A 60 20.88 -4.80 11.59
CA GLY A 60 20.57 -6.23 11.43
C GLY A 60 19.45 -6.54 10.44
N HIS A 61 18.95 -5.55 9.69
CA HIS A 61 17.78 -5.68 8.81
C HIS A 61 16.48 -6.04 9.55
N GLU A 62 16.41 -5.74 10.85
CA GLU A 62 15.18 -5.87 11.61
C GLU A 62 14.31 -4.64 11.37
N PRO A 63 13.03 -4.80 10.98
CA PRO A 63 12.15 -3.65 10.80
C PRO A 63 11.89 -2.97 12.15
N THR A 64 11.93 -1.64 12.13
CA THR A 64 11.43 -0.83 13.25
C THR A 64 9.93 -1.00 13.43
N GLU A 65 9.36 -0.47 14.51
CA GLU A 65 7.90 -0.46 14.72
C GLU A 65 7.15 0.13 13.51
N GLU A 66 7.72 1.16 12.88
CA GLU A 66 7.16 1.74 11.67
C GLU A 66 7.30 0.78 10.47
N GLY A 67 8.46 0.15 10.29
CA GLY A 67 8.64 -0.87 9.24
C GLY A 67 7.64 -2.03 9.34
N VAL A 68 7.37 -2.52 10.55
CA VAL A 68 6.35 -3.55 10.78
C VAL A 68 4.95 -3.06 10.39
N LEU A 69 4.63 -1.81 10.69
CA LEU A 69 3.34 -1.22 10.33
C LEU A 69 3.17 -1.10 8.81
N ILE A 70 4.25 -0.75 8.09
CA ILE A 70 4.27 -0.65 6.63
C ILE A 70 4.10 -2.03 5.98
N ASP A 71 4.83 -3.03 6.47
CA ASP A 71 4.72 -4.42 5.98
C ASP A 71 3.30 -4.97 6.19
N ASN A 72 2.72 -4.75 7.38
CA ASN A 72 1.34 -5.15 7.66
C ASN A 72 0.33 -4.42 6.76
N ALA A 73 0.54 -3.13 6.48
CA ALA A 73 -0.32 -2.36 5.58
C ALA A 73 -0.25 -2.89 4.15
N LEU A 74 0.96 -3.21 3.65
CA LEU A 74 1.16 -3.83 2.35
C LEU A 74 0.51 -5.22 2.30
N GLY A 75 0.71 -6.05 3.31
CA GLY A 75 0.09 -7.37 3.42
C GLY A 75 -1.44 -7.30 3.41
N ALA A 76 -2.03 -6.33 4.11
CA ALA A 76 -3.48 -6.11 4.10
C ALA A 76 -3.98 -5.67 2.72
N PHE A 77 -3.24 -4.81 2.02
CA PHE A 77 -3.55 -4.41 0.65
C PHE A 77 -3.55 -5.61 -0.31
N LEU A 78 -2.47 -6.40 -0.32
CA LEU A 78 -2.32 -7.58 -1.19
C LEU A 78 -3.32 -8.70 -0.86
N THR A 79 -3.70 -8.84 0.41
CA THR A 79 -4.75 -9.78 0.82
C THR A 79 -6.13 -9.34 0.30
N ARG A 80 -6.39 -8.03 0.27
CA ARG A 80 -7.67 -7.49 -0.19
C ARG A 80 -7.82 -7.56 -1.71
N TRP A 81 -6.72 -7.36 -2.43
CA TRP A 81 -6.64 -7.41 -3.89
C TRP A 81 -5.50 -8.33 -4.33
N PRO A 82 -5.68 -9.65 -4.35
CA PRO A 82 -4.62 -10.55 -4.80
C PRO A 82 -4.41 -10.40 -6.31
N ALA A 83 -3.17 -10.54 -6.78
CA ALA A 83 -2.82 -10.34 -8.20
C ALA A 83 -3.66 -11.20 -9.17
N GLU A 84 -4.04 -12.42 -8.76
CA GLU A 84 -4.91 -13.31 -9.52
C GLU A 84 -6.31 -12.72 -9.79
N ASP A 85 -6.85 -11.93 -8.86
CA ASP A 85 -8.13 -11.24 -9.00
C ASP A 85 -8.02 -9.99 -9.88
N LEU A 86 -6.84 -9.37 -9.95
CA LEU A 86 -6.56 -8.20 -10.77
C LEU A 86 -6.24 -8.57 -12.22
N ALA A 87 -5.64 -9.75 -12.45
CA ALA A 87 -5.25 -10.22 -13.79
C ALA A 87 -6.41 -10.77 -14.63
N SER A 88 -7.59 -10.96 -14.03
CA SER A 88 -8.78 -11.53 -14.70
C SER A 88 -9.79 -10.49 -15.18
N ASP A 89 -9.49 -9.19 -15.11
CA ASP A 89 -10.36 -8.09 -15.56
C ASP A 89 -10.02 -7.60 -16.98
#